data_AF-A0AAV0W9F7-F1
#
_entry.id   AF-A0AAV0W9F7-F1
#
_cell.length_a   1.000
_cell.length_b   1.000
_cell.length_c   1.000
_cell.angle_alpha   90.00
_cell.angle_beta   90.00
_cell.angle_gamma   90.00
#
_symmetry.space_group_name_H-M   'P 1'
#
loop_
_entity.id
_entity.type
_entity.pdbx_description
1 polymer ?
#
loop_
_entity_poly.entity_id
_entity_poly.type
_entity_poly.pdbx_seq_one_letter_code
_entity_poly.pdbx_strand_id
1 'polypeptide(L)'
;MALETAIESCGAGEGLLRIVQDIYSGATSSVSVAEGKTPNIPVLSGIRQGCPLSGLLFIMAVDPVVSALQGTDAGHRVLAFADDLCLLADNAPDLQSKINDAREGLERLGLSINASKCASLHLSGRTPVGVRDSIFRISGVPMKPLAEGDAAAFLGAQVGFHVIPHKSTLADIIDLGLKLARSKLAPWQRIDALKTFFLSSAVHLQRMGTYSKSDWKTVDEILRPEIKATLNLPQEASNEYLYGSTLRGCCGITKLAEDSDIAAVDSAFKLLTSPDGRVTREAVDHVRDVTRRRIGRIPSNSEVGSYLSGENEGPFRETRGGGVASVWSRARNASGRLAASWSLDGPLSITHAGTTMRAKQRREVMKTMRDHFRAVRGTTLIEKPDQGRAMECVAAHAASNHFLRAGDFCRFADWRFVHRARLNLVPLNGSSSWRTGDRRCRRCGNNIESLAHVVNHCMRYTSLFMARHNSLVARLKKAADGKFEVVSENQAIGAQRLRPDLILRRGTTTLIIDATVPFDNRMKAFEEAADENRAKYEELRKEIAAEHPGEVTVFPFIVGSLGSWDPANDVLVRQLCSRAYAKLMRKLCVSEVIGYTRDVYTEHISGVRARHG
;
A
#
# COMPACT_ATOMS: atom_id res chain seq x y z
N MET A 1 -9.56 -23.40 -38.82
CA MET A 1 -9.52 -24.84 -38.46
C MET A 1 -9.22 -25.09 -36.99
N ALA A 2 -7.98 -25.03 -36.47
CA ALA A 2 -7.70 -25.43 -35.06
C ALA A 2 -8.53 -24.67 -34.00
N LEU A 3 -8.70 -23.35 -34.16
CA LEU A 3 -9.53 -22.54 -33.26
C LEU A 3 -11.01 -22.89 -33.36
N GLU A 4 -11.52 -23.13 -34.56
CA GLU A 4 -12.92 -23.48 -34.80
C GLU A 4 -13.23 -24.85 -34.20
N THR A 5 -12.38 -25.85 -34.47
CA THR A 5 -12.49 -27.19 -33.89
C THR A 5 -12.41 -27.15 -32.36
N ALA A 6 -11.57 -26.29 -31.78
CA ALA A 6 -11.50 -26.12 -30.33
C ALA A 6 -12.79 -25.52 -29.73
N ILE A 7 -13.38 -24.52 -30.38
CA ILE A 7 -14.65 -23.90 -29.97
C ILE A 7 -15.81 -24.89 -30.06
N GLU A 8 -15.84 -25.70 -31.12
CA GLU A 8 -16.83 -26.76 -31.29
C GLU A 8 -16.66 -27.85 -30.22
N SER A 9 -15.44 -28.32 -30.00
CA SER A 9 -15.13 -29.41 -29.07
C SER A 9 -15.38 -29.04 -27.60
N CYS A 10 -15.22 -27.77 -27.23
CA CYS A 10 -15.50 -27.32 -25.87
C CYS A 10 -16.98 -26.98 -25.63
N GLY A 11 -17.84 -27.08 -26.66
CA GLY A 11 -19.26 -26.78 -26.55
C GLY A 11 -19.58 -25.31 -26.27
N ALA A 12 -18.75 -24.36 -26.71
CA ALA A 12 -18.97 -22.93 -26.43
C ALA A 12 -20.12 -22.29 -27.25
N GLY A 13 -20.73 -23.06 -28.16
CA GLY A 13 -21.93 -22.70 -28.91
C GLY A 13 -21.66 -21.98 -30.24
N GLU A 14 -22.61 -22.09 -31.16
CA GLU A 14 -22.50 -21.55 -32.53
C GLU A 14 -22.31 -20.02 -32.56
N GLY A 15 -22.85 -19.30 -31.57
CA GLY A 15 -22.72 -17.84 -31.51
C GLY A 15 -21.26 -17.38 -31.39
N LEU A 16 -20.47 -18.03 -30.51
CA LEU A 16 -19.05 -17.72 -30.38
C LEU A 16 -18.27 -18.12 -31.64
N LEU A 17 -18.60 -19.29 -32.22
CA LEU A 17 -17.97 -19.76 -33.45
C LEU A 17 -18.14 -18.76 -34.59
N ARG A 18 -19.36 -18.26 -34.82
CA ARG A 18 -19.65 -17.25 -35.87
C ARG A 18 -18.89 -15.95 -35.64
N ILE A 19 -18.82 -15.47 -34.38
CA ILE A 19 -18.05 -14.26 -34.03
C ILE A 19 -16.56 -14.47 -34.32
N VAL A 20 -16.00 -15.63 -33.97
CA VAL A 20 -14.59 -15.92 -34.23
C VAL A 20 -14.34 -16.05 -35.73
N GLN A 21 -15.22 -16.71 -36.48
CA GLN A 21 -15.12 -16.78 -37.94
C GLN A 21 -15.15 -15.40 -38.58
N ASP A 22 -16.06 -14.52 -38.15
CA ASP A 22 -16.13 -13.13 -38.63
C ASP A 22 -14.85 -12.34 -38.31
N ILE A 23 -14.30 -12.49 -37.10
CA ILE A 23 -13.07 -11.80 -36.68
C ILE A 23 -11.86 -12.27 -37.51
N TYR A 24 -11.75 -13.56 -37.84
CA TYR A 24 -10.54 -14.10 -38.48
C TYR A 24 -10.66 -14.22 -40.00
N SER A 25 -11.86 -14.27 -40.57
CA SER A 25 -12.07 -14.36 -42.02
C SER A 25 -11.60 -13.09 -42.72
N GLY A 26 -10.73 -13.24 -43.73
CA GLY A 26 -10.19 -12.13 -44.51
C GLY A 26 -9.36 -11.12 -43.70
N ALA A 27 -8.91 -11.48 -42.50
CA ALA A 27 -8.17 -10.57 -41.63
C ALA A 27 -6.86 -10.11 -42.29
N THR A 28 -6.58 -8.81 -42.21
CA THR A 28 -5.34 -8.20 -42.68
C THR A 28 -4.72 -7.32 -41.59
N SER A 29 -3.42 -7.09 -41.67
CA SER A 29 -2.66 -6.21 -40.78
C SER A 29 -1.84 -5.22 -41.61
N SER A 30 -1.58 -4.02 -41.09
CA SER A 30 -0.66 -3.05 -41.70
C SER A 30 0.18 -2.40 -40.62
N VAL A 31 1.44 -2.08 -40.95
CA VAL A 31 2.37 -1.41 -40.04
C VAL A 31 2.32 0.09 -40.31
N SER A 32 2.15 0.89 -39.26
CA SER A 32 2.24 2.35 -39.36
C SER A 32 3.69 2.77 -39.19
N VAL A 33 4.27 3.37 -40.22
CA VAL A 33 5.62 3.98 -40.22
C VAL A 33 5.50 5.50 -40.40
N ALA A 34 6.61 6.22 -40.30
CA ALA A 34 6.61 7.69 -40.41
C ALA A 34 6.08 8.18 -41.76
N GLU A 35 6.30 7.42 -42.85
CA GLU A 35 5.82 7.75 -44.19
C GLU A 35 4.37 7.30 -44.49
N GLY A 36 3.67 6.67 -43.54
CA GLY A 36 2.29 6.20 -43.71
C GLY A 36 2.08 4.74 -43.31
N LYS A 37 1.01 4.12 -43.81
CA LYS A 37 0.73 2.68 -43.58
C LYS A 37 1.31 1.82 -44.68
N THR A 38 1.88 0.67 -44.32
CA THR A 38 2.23 -0.36 -45.30
C THR A 38 0.97 -0.90 -46.00
N PRO A 39 1.11 -1.56 -47.17
CA PRO A 39 0.05 -2.36 -47.75
C PRO A 39 -0.50 -3.40 -46.76
N ASN A 40 -1.74 -3.84 -47.00
CA ASN A 40 -2.39 -4.86 -46.19
C ASN A 40 -1.66 -6.20 -46.32
N ILE A 41 -1.23 -6.73 -45.18
CA ILE A 41 -0.60 -8.04 -45.02
C ILE A 41 -1.69 -9.02 -44.57
N PRO A 42 -2.03 -10.06 -45.36
CA PRO A 42 -3.03 -11.04 -44.95
C PRO A 42 -2.55 -11.82 -43.72
N VAL A 43 -3.44 -11.95 -42.73
CA VAL A 43 -3.19 -12.70 -41.50
C VAL A 43 -3.74 -14.12 -41.70
N LEU A 44 -2.86 -15.02 -42.12
CA LEU A 44 -3.23 -16.41 -42.45
C LEU A 44 -3.13 -17.36 -41.24
N SER A 45 -2.39 -16.98 -40.20
CA SER A 45 -2.20 -17.79 -39.00
C SER A 45 -1.90 -16.90 -37.79
N GLY A 46 -2.21 -17.43 -36.60
CA GLY A 46 -1.97 -16.79 -35.32
C GLY A 46 -3.21 -16.15 -34.70
N ILE A 47 -3.10 -15.84 -33.41
CA ILE A 47 -4.11 -15.10 -32.64
C ILE A 47 -3.79 -13.61 -32.66
N ARG A 48 -4.82 -12.76 -32.60
CA ARG A 48 -4.64 -11.29 -32.56
C ARG A 48 -4.01 -10.83 -31.24
N GLN A 49 -2.74 -10.41 -31.27
CA GLN A 49 -2.08 -9.85 -30.09
C GLN A 49 -2.77 -8.56 -29.62
N GLY A 50 -3.03 -8.42 -28.33
CA GLY A 50 -3.75 -7.29 -27.73
C GLY A 50 -5.28 -7.42 -27.75
N CYS A 51 -5.84 -8.44 -28.39
CA CYS A 51 -7.27 -8.74 -28.31
C CYS A 51 -7.62 -9.43 -26.97
N PRO A 52 -8.62 -8.95 -26.21
CA PRO A 52 -9.03 -9.58 -24.95
C PRO A 52 -9.47 -11.05 -25.09
N LEU A 53 -10.01 -11.43 -26.26
CA LEU A 53 -10.48 -12.79 -26.52
C LEU A 53 -9.36 -13.77 -26.89
N SER A 54 -8.25 -13.28 -27.43
CA SER A 54 -7.20 -14.13 -27.99
C SER A 54 -6.50 -15.02 -26.97
N GLY A 55 -6.35 -14.57 -25.72
CA GLY A 55 -5.80 -15.40 -24.65
C GLY A 55 -6.68 -16.62 -24.35
N LEU A 56 -8.00 -16.44 -24.32
CA LEU A 56 -8.95 -17.53 -24.12
C LEU A 56 -8.94 -18.51 -25.30
N LEU A 57 -8.96 -18.01 -26.54
CA LEU A 57 -8.92 -18.85 -27.75
C LEU A 57 -7.64 -19.70 -27.81
N PHE A 58 -6.51 -19.14 -27.41
CA PHE A 58 -5.26 -19.90 -27.32
C PHE A 58 -5.33 -21.01 -26.28
N ILE A 59 -5.83 -20.71 -25.07
CA ILE A 59 -6.00 -21.71 -24.02
C ILE A 59 -6.93 -22.82 -24.51
N MET A 60 -8.06 -22.49 -25.13
CA MET A 60 -9.02 -23.48 -25.66
C MET A 60 -8.39 -24.39 -26.71
N ALA A 61 -7.53 -23.87 -27.57
CA ALA A 61 -6.87 -24.67 -28.60
C ALA A 61 -5.81 -25.63 -28.01
N VAL A 62 -5.07 -25.19 -26.99
CA VAL A 62 -3.97 -25.97 -26.39
C VAL A 62 -4.47 -26.94 -25.31
N ASP A 63 -5.63 -26.65 -24.69
CA ASP A 63 -6.19 -27.44 -23.58
C ASP A 63 -6.31 -28.96 -23.86
N PRO A 64 -6.76 -29.42 -25.06
CA PRO A 64 -6.80 -30.86 -25.35
C PRO A 64 -5.44 -31.55 -25.24
N VAL A 65 -4.36 -30.86 -25.61
CA VAL A 65 -2.99 -31.38 -25.52
C VAL A 65 -2.55 -31.44 -24.05
N VAL A 66 -2.79 -30.38 -23.29
CA VAL A 66 -2.46 -30.33 -21.85
C VAL A 66 -3.25 -31.39 -21.07
N SER A 67 -4.55 -31.52 -21.35
CA SER A 67 -5.43 -32.51 -20.75
C SER A 67 -4.99 -33.95 -21.07
N ALA A 68 -4.58 -34.23 -22.31
CA ALA A 68 -4.04 -35.52 -22.69
C ALA A 68 -2.72 -35.85 -21.96
N LEU A 69 -1.82 -34.86 -21.84
CA LEU A 69 -0.53 -35.00 -21.15
C LEU A 69 -0.68 -35.21 -19.63
N GLN A 70 -1.71 -34.60 -19.04
CA GLN A 70 -2.10 -34.81 -17.65
C GLN A 70 -2.69 -36.20 -17.44
N GLY A 71 -3.49 -36.68 -18.39
CA GLY A 71 -4.14 -37.99 -18.35
C GLY A 71 -5.04 -38.16 -17.13
N THR A 72 -5.10 -39.38 -16.60
CA THR A 72 -5.86 -39.73 -15.39
C THR A 72 -5.04 -39.62 -14.10
N ASP A 73 -3.83 -39.07 -14.16
CA ASP A 73 -2.92 -39.02 -13.02
C ASP A 73 -3.43 -38.03 -11.94
N ALA A 74 -3.41 -38.49 -10.69
CA ALA A 74 -3.78 -37.69 -9.53
C ALA A 74 -2.74 -36.61 -9.19
N GLY A 75 -1.47 -36.80 -9.57
CA GLY A 75 -0.40 -35.81 -9.44
C GLY A 75 -0.25 -34.93 -10.68
N HIS A 76 0.42 -33.78 -10.56
CA HIS A 76 0.71 -32.92 -11.71
C HIS A 76 1.77 -33.57 -12.62
N ARG A 77 1.39 -33.88 -13.85
CA ARG A 77 2.31 -34.34 -14.92
C ARG A 77 2.66 -33.22 -15.90
N VAL A 78 1.90 -32.14 -15.88
CA VAL A 78 2.09 -30.97 -16.74
C VAL A 78 1.70 -29.70 -15.99
N LEU A 79 2.52 -28.67 -16.13
CA LEU A 79 2.22 -27.30 -15.71
C LEU A 79 2.23 -26.44 -16.97
N ALA A 80 1.15 -25.72 -17.21
CA ALA A 80 1.00 -24.88 -18.40
C ALA A 80 0.61 -23.46 -17.99
N PHE A 81 1.22 -22.46 -18.63
CA PHE A 81 0.84 -21.06 -18.51
C PHE A 81 1.08 -20.36 -19.83
N ALA A 82 -0.01 -20.05 -20.54
CA ALA A 82 0.06 -19.63 -21.94
C ALA A 82 0.94 -20.62 -22.75
N ASP A 83 1.96 -20.12 -23.44
CA ASP A 83 2.89 -20.90 -24.27
C ASP A 83 3.99 -21.63 -23.46
N ASP A 84 4.17 -21.31 -22.18
CA ASP A 84 5.13 -21.99 -21.31
C ASP A 84 4.56 -23.33 -20.82
N LEU A 85 5.19 -24.44 -21.21
CA LEU A 85 4.85 -25.81 -20.81
C LEU A 85 6.00 -26.46 -20.02
N CYS A 86 5.70 -27.02 -18.85
CA CYS A 86 6.64 -27.78 -18.03
C CYS A 86 6.08 -29.19 -17.81
N LEU A 87 6.81 -30.20 -18.32
CA LEU A 87 6.44 -31.61 -18.24
C LEU A 87 7.15 -32.28 -17.06
N LEU A 88 6.41 -33.12 -16.33
CA LEU A 88 6.86 -33.82 -15.14
C LEU A 88 6.66 -35.33 -15.32
N ALA A 89 7.67 -36.10 -14.94
CA ALA A 89 7.68 -37.55 -15.05
C ALA A 89 8.58 -38.17 -13.97
N ASP A 90 8.33 -39.42 -13.63
CA ASP A 90 9.06 -40.12 -12.55
C ASP A 90 10.40 -40.72 -13.02
N ASN A 91 10.59 -40.82 -14.33
CA ASN A 91 11.79 -41.38 -14.94
C ASN A 91 12.03 -40.81 -16.35
N ALA A 92 13.26 -40.96 -16.85
CA ALA A 92 13.65 -40.41 -18.16
C ALA A 92 12.86 -41.00 -19.35
N PRO A 93 12.64 -42.33 -19.46
CA PRO A 93 11.81 -42.86 -20.56
C PRO A 93 10.40 -42.25 -20.62
N ASP A 94 9.73 -42.11 -19.48
CA ASP A 94 8.41 -41.48 -19.37
C ASP A 94 8.45 -40.00 -19.79
N LEU A 95 9.47 -39.25 -19.36
CA LEU A 95 9.62 -37.85 -19.77
C LEU A 95 9.80 -37.72 -21.29
N GLN A 96 10.63 -38.58 -21.91
CA GLN A 96 10.83 -38.54 -23.36
C GLN A 96 9.54 -38.90 -24.13
N SER A 97 8.76 -39.87 -23.62
CA SER A 97 7.44 -40.19 -24.18
C SER A 97 6.52 -38.97 -24.13
N LYS A 98 6.43 -38.31 -22.97
CA LYS A 98 5.59 -37.09 -22.83
C LYS A 98 6.05 -35.94 -23.72
N ILE A 99 7.35 -35.77 -23.93
CA ILE A 99 7.89 -34.77 -24.87
C ILE A 99 7.41 -35.08 -26.29
N ASN A 100 7.42 -36.36 -26.69
CA ASN A 100 6.96 -36.79 -28.01
C ASN A 100 5.44 -36.57 -28.18
N ASP A 101 4.66 -36.91 -27.15
CA ASP A 101 3.20 -36.73 -27.13
C ASP A 101 2.83 -35.23 -27.19
N ALA A 102 3.54 -34.39 -26.42
CA ALA A 102 3.34 -32.95 -26.43
C ALA A 102 3.64 -32.34 -27.79
N ARG A 103 4.75 -32.76 -28.41
CA ARG A 103 5.15 -32.35 -29.76
C ARG A 103 4.08 -32.74 -30.78
N GLU A 104 3.66 -34.00 -30.79
CA GLU A 104 2.65 -34.47 -31.73
C GLU A 104 1.31 -33.75 -31.56
N GLY A 105 0.88 -33.55 -30.31
CA GLY A 105 -0.33 -32.80 -29.99
C GLY A 105 -0.27 -31.35 -30.48
N LEU A 106 0.84 -30.66 -30.23
CA LEU A 106 1.03 -29.26 -30.64
C LEU A 106 1.16 -29.11 -32.16
N GLU A 107 1.84 -30.04 -32.84
CA GLU A 107 1.96 -30.04 -34.31
C GLU A 107 0.60 -30.17 -35.00
N ARG A 108 -0.32 -30.98 -34.45
CA ARG A 108 -1.70 -31.08 -34.95
C ARG A 108 -2.47 -29.76 -34.86
N LEU A 109 -2.07 -28.87 -33.95
CA LEU A 109 -2.63 -27.52 -33.81
C LEU A 109 -1.91 -26.47 -34.70
N GLY A 110 -0.91 -26.89 -35.48
CA GLY A 110 -0.06 -25.99 -36.25
C GLY A 110 0.96 -25.23 -35.40
N LEU A 111 1.23 -25.68 -34.17
CA LEU A 111 2.24 -25.11 -33.29
C LEU A 111 3.52 -25.94 -33.36
N SER A 112 4.68 -25.27 -33.27
CA SER A 112 5.98 -25.94 -33.25
C SER A 112 6.70 -25.62 -31.95
N ILE A 113 7.35 -26.63 -31.36
CA ILE A 113 8.16 -26.46 -30.15
C ILE A 113 9.54 -25.98 -30.56
N ASN A 114 9.98 -24.87 -29.98
CA ASN A 114 11.33 -24.37 -30.19
C ASN A 114 12.31 -25.07 -29.24
N ALA A 115 12.94 -26.16 -29.72
CA ALA A 115 13.90 -26.95 -28.96
C ALA A 115 15.05 -26.13 -28.36
N SER A 116 15.48 -25.03 -29.00
CA SER A 116 16.58 -24.20 -28.50
C SER A 116 16.20 -23.36 -27.26
N LYS A 117 14.91 -23.18 -27.00
CA LYS A 117 14.38 -22.52 -25.80
C LYS A 117 14.01 -23.51 -24.69
N CYS A 118 14.02 -24.81 -24.99
CA CYS A 118 13.67 -25.85 -24.04
C CYS A 118 14.89 -26.35 -23.26
N ALA A 119 14.68 -26.63 -21.98
CA ALA A 119 15.69 -27.24 -21.12
C ALA A 119 15.08 -28.43 -20.37
N SER A 120 15.91 -29.37 -19.96
CA SER A 120 15.51 -30.57 -19.21
C SER A 120 16.30 -30.71 -17.92
N LEU A 121 15.63 -31.12 -16.85
CA LEU A 121 16.23 -31.38 -15.55
C LEU A 121 15.89 -32.80 -15.11
N HIS A 122 16.90 -33.68 -15.00
CA HIS A 122 16.72 -35.03 -14.48
C HIS A 122 17.46 -35.18 -13.16
N LEU A 123 16.71 -35.43 -12.08
CA LEU A 123 17.22 -35.50 -10.71
C LEU A 123 17.05 -36.91 -10.14
N SER A 124 17.95 -37.31 -9.26
CA SER A 124 17.82 -38.53 -8.49
C SER A 124 18.10 -38.26 -7.02
N GLY A 125 17.16 -38.64 -6.15
CA GLY A 125 17.31 -38.60 -4.70
C GLY A 125 18.04 -39.80 -4.11
N ARG A 126 18.56 -40.72 -4.94
CA ARG A 126 19.35 -41.87 -4.50
C ARG A 126 20.84 -41.52 -4.52
N THR A 127 21.59 -41.95 -3.52
CA THR A 127 23.04 -41.72 -3.43
C THR A 127 23.77 -42.32 -4.65
N PRO A 128 24.63 -41.57 -5.36
CA PRO A 128 24.91 -40.15 -5.15
C PRO A 128 23.74 -39.26 -5.62
N VAL A 129 23.23 -38.43 -4.70
CA VAL A 129 22.14 -37.49 -4.98
C VAL A 129 22.65 -36.45 -5.97
N GLY A 130 21.88 -36.17 -7.01
CA GLY A 130 22.26 -35.14 -7.98
C GLY A 130 21.55 -35.23 -9.32
N VAL A 131 22.06 -34.41 -10.24
CA VAL A 131 21.64 -34.38 -11.65
C VAL A 131 22.11 -35.66 -12.36
N ARG A 132 21.41 -36.02 -13.44
CA ARG A 132 21.75 -37.10 -14.36
C ARG A 132 21.97 -36.57 -15.77
N ASP A 133 22.92 -37.15 -16.49
CA ASP A 133 23.30 -36.75 -17.86
C ASP A 133 22.31 -37.23 -18.94
N SER A 134 21.03 -37.34 -18.61
CA SER A 134 20.02 -37.77 -19.57
C SER A 134 19.75 -36.68 -20.61
N ILE A 135 19.85 -37.06 -21.88
CA ILE A 135 19.61 -36.16 -23.01
C ILE A 135 18.22 -36.46 -23.58
N PHE A 136 17.37 -35.44 -23.56
CA PHE A 136 16.04 -35.48 -24.17
C PHE A 136 16.08 -34.83 -25.54
N ARG A 137 15.20 -35.27 -26.45
CA ARG A 137 15.17 -34.80 -27.84
C ARG A 137 13.78 -34.36 -28.26
N ILE A 138 13.72 -33.29 -29.06
CA ILE A 138 12.52 -32.82 -29.76
C ILE A 138 12.84 -32.89 -31.27
N SER A 139 12.13 -33.73 -32.02
CA SER A 139 12.38 -33.92 -33.47
C SER A 139 13.84 -34.22 -33.80
N GLY A 140 14.50 -35.03 -32.97
CA GLY A 140 15.91 -35.39 -33.10
C GLY A 140 16.91 -34.34 -32.56
N VAL A 141 16.48 -33.10 -32.31
CA VAL A 141 17.31 -32.02 -31.74
C VAL A 141 17.43 -32.20 -30.23
N PRO A 142 18.65 -32.25 -29.65
CA PRO A 142 18.83 -32.37 -28.21
C PRO A 142 18.38 -31.08 -27.49
N MET A 143 17.60 -31.26 -26.43
CA MET A 143 17.29 -30.20 -25.46
C MET A 143 18.52 -29.93 -24.59
N LYS A 144 18.64 -28.72 -24.03
CA LYS A 144 19.71 -28.39 -23.07
C LYS A 144 19.50 -29.17 -21.76
N PRO A 145 20.34 -30.17 -21.40
CA PRO A 145 20.30 -30.74 -20.06
C PRO A 145 20.90 -29.73 -19.07
N LEU A 146 20.21 -29.48 -17.96
CA LEU A 146 20.71 -28.61 -16.90
C LEU A 146 21.63 -29.41 -15.98
N ALA A 147 22.90 -29.01 -15.87
CA ALA A 147 23.86 -29.54 -14.90
C ALA A 147 23.60 -29.02 -13.47
N GLU A 148 24.36 -29.49 -12.50
CA GLU A 148 24.38 -28.90 -11.15
C GLU A 148 24.84 -27.43 -11.22
N GLY A 149 24.06 -26.52 -10.64
CA GLY A 149 24.27 -25.07 -10.74
C GLY A 149 23.67 -24.41 -11.99
N ASP A 150 23.28 -25.17 -13.01
CA ASP A 150 22.59 -24.64 -14.19
C ASP A 150 21.10 -24.44 -13.95
N ALA A 151 20.52 -23.45 -14.62
CA ALA A 151 19.12 -23.10 -14.50
C ALA A 151 18.43 -22.84 -15.85
N ALA A 152 17.11 -23.03 -15.86
CA ALA A 152 16.21 -22.50 -16.88
C ALA A 152 15.11 -21.67 -16.24
N ALA A 153 14.68 -20.60 -16.92
CA ALA A 153 13.58 -19.77 -16.46
C ALA A 153 12.23 -20.43 -16.78
N PHE A 154 11.38 -20.63 -15.78
CA PHE A 154 9.98 -21.00 -15.94
C PHE A 154 9.11 -20.01 -15.16
N LEU A 155 8.27 -19.25 -15.85
CA LEU A 155 7.47 -18.14 -15.27
C LEU A 155 8.29 -17.14 -14.46
N GLY A 156 9.58 -17.04 -14.78
CA GLY A 156 10.52 -16.18 -14.11
C GLY A 156 11.13 -16.69 -12.81
N ALA A 157 10.77 -17.89 -12.36
CA ALA A 157 11.58 -18.62 -11.41
C ALA A 157 12.70 -19.34 -12.18
N GLN A 158 13.92 -19.31 -11.62
CA GLN A 158 14.98 -20.20 -12.10
C GLN A 158 14.73 -21.60 -11.52
N VAL A 159 14.67 -22.59 -12.40
CA VAL A 159 14.47 -24.01 -12.06
C VAL A 159 15.77 -24.75 -12.40
N GLY A 160 16.33 -25.45 -11.41
CA GLY A 160 17.54 -26.28 -11.56
C GLY A 160 18.01 -26.85 -10.22
N PHE A 161 19.06 -27.67 -10.25
CA PHE A 161 19.61 -28.32 -9.05
C PHE A 161 20.71 -27.45 -8.41
N HIS A 162 20.59 -27.16 -7.12
CA HIS A 162 21.50 -26.24 -6.39
C HIS A 162 21.63 -24.84 -7.03
N VAL A 163 20.61 -24.41 -7.77
CA VAL A 163 20.57 -23.09 -8.39
C VAL A 163 20.26 -22.03 -7.35
N ILE A 164 21.12 -21.01 -7.28
CA ILE A 164 20.77 -19.73 -6.66
C ILE A 164 19.96 -18.94 -7.71
N PRO A 165 18.67 -18.65 -7.47
CA PRO A 165 17.80 -18.11 -8.49
C PRO A 165 18.13 -16.66 -8.90
N HIS A 166 17.84 -16.32 -10.16
CA HIS A 166 17.73 -14.95 -10.65
C HIS A 166 16.53 -14.68 -11.57
N LYS A 167 15.65 -13.80 -11.08
CA LYS A 167 15.13 -12.60 -11.74
C LYS A 167 15.26 -11.44 -10.74
N SER A 168 15.84 -10.32 -11.16
CA SER A 168 16.33 -9.19 -10.34
C SER A 168 17.08 -9.65 -9.09
N THR A 169 18.40 -9.60 -9.08
CA THR A 169 19.19 -9.81 -7.85
C THR A 169 18.63 -8.95 -6.71
N LEU A 170 18.86 -9.32 -5.45
CA LEU A 170 18.51 -8.43 -4.33
C LEU A 170 19.12 -7.03 -4.54
N ALA A 171 20.31 -6.97 -5.13
CA ALA A 171 20.98 -5.74 -5.52
C ALA A 171 20.21 -4.95 -6.60
N ASP A 172 19.63 -5.61 -7.61
CA ASP A 172 18.82 -4.96 -8.66
C ASP A 172 17.53 -4.38 -8.08
N ILE A 173 16.89 -5.10 -7.14
CA ILE A 173 15.70 -4.61 -6.42
C ILE A 173 16.07 -3.37 -5.62
N ILE A 174 17.19 -3.42 -4.89
CA ILE A 174 17.69 -2.27 -4.13
C ILE A 174 17.99 -1.10 -5.07
N ASP A 175 18.70 -1.32 -6.17
CA ASP A 175 19.05 -0.28 -7.14
C ASP A 175 17.81 0.37 -7.75
N LEU A 176 16.78 -0.41 -8.12
CA LEU A 176 15.51 0.13 -8.60
C LEU A 176 14.83 1.02 -7.56
N GLY A 177 14.77 0.54 -6.30
CA GLY A 177 14.20 1.31 -5.19
C GLY A 177 14.97 2.62 -4.95
N LEU A 178 16.30 2.57 -5.00
CA LEU A 178 17.18 3.74 -4.85
C LEU A 178 17.01 4.73 -6.00
N LYS A 179 16.95 4.25 -7.26
CA LYS A 179 16.71 5.10 -8.44
C LYS A 179 15.39 5.85 -8.34
N LEU A 180 14.32 5.20 -7.87
CA LEU A 180 13.03 5.86 -7.64
C LEU A 180 13.11 6.88 -6.50
N ALA A 181 13.69 6.51 -5.35
CA ALA A 181 13.80 7.39 -4.19
C ALA A 181 14.69 8.63 -4.45
N ARG A 182 15.71 8.49 -5.31
CA ARG A 182 16.65 9.56 -5.71
C ARG A 182 16.27 10.25 -7.02
N SER A 183 15.15 9.89 -7.63
CA SER A 183 14.70 10.45 -8.91
C SER A 183 14.44 11.97 -8.82
N LYS A 184 14.33 12.65 -9.96
CA LYS A 184 14.01 14.09 -10.03
C LYS A 184 12.51 14.41 -9.86
N LEU A 185 11.68 13.40 -9.56
CA LEU A 185 10.26 13.60 -9.29
C LEU A 185 10.03 14.52 -8.09
N ALA A 186 8.85 15.14 -8.04
CA ALA A 186 8.40 15.86 -6.85
C ALA A 186 8.40 14.93 -5.62
N PRO A 187 8.67 15.42 -4.39
CA PRO A 187 8.77 14.56 -3.22
C PRO A 187 7.57 13.63 -2.98
N TRP A 188 6.34 14.12 -3.13
CA TRP A 188 5.13 13.29 -3.03
C TRP A 188 5.01 12.28 -4.18
N GLN A 189 5.43 12.65 -5.40
CA GLN A 189 5.48 11.74 -6.55
C GLN A 189 6.48 10.61 -6.34
N ARG A 190 7.63 10.86 -5.69
CA ARG A 190 8.58 9.79 -5.32
C ARG A 190 7.96 8.79 -4.36
N ILE A 191 7.28 9.28 -3.33
CA ILE A 191 6.59 8.43 -2.36
C ILE A 191 5.47 7.63 -3.03
N ASP A 192 4.67 8.27 -3.89
CA ASP A 192 3.60 7.58 -4.62
C ASP A 192 4.17 6.55 -5.60
N ALA A 193 5.23 6.87 -6.35
CA ALA A 193 5.90 5.93 -7.25
C ALA A 193 6.51 4.72 -6.51
N LEU A 194 7.14 4.95 -5.36
CA LEU A 194 7.64 3.87 -4.50
C LEU A 194 6.50 2.95 -4.06
N LYS A 195 5.37 3.51 -3.62
CA LYS A 195 4.22 2.72 -3.16
C LYS A 195 3.53 1.98 -4.30
N THR A 196 3.35 2.64 -5.44
CA THR A 196 2.54 2.14 -6.56
C THR A 196 3.31 1.12 -7.40
N PHE A 197 4.58 1.39 -7.72
CA PHE A 197 5.37 0.55 -8.63
C PHE A 197 6.31 -0.39 -7.88
N PHE A 198 7.15 0.15 -7.00
CA PHE A 198 8.20 -0.63 -6.37
C PHE A 198 7.64 -1.62 -5.33
N LEU A 199 6.97 -1.12 -4.29
CA LEU A 199 6.47 -1.96 -3.19
C LEU A 199 5.40 -2.96 -3.69
N SER A 200 4.57 -2.58 -4.66
CA SER A 200 3.59 -3.49 -5.26
C SER A 200 4.25 -4.65 -6.02
N SER A 201 5.37 -4.40 -6.71
CA SER A 201 6.08 -5.44 -7.47
C SER A 201 6.69 -6.53 -6.58
N ALA A 202 7.07 -6.18 -5.34
CA ALA A 202 7.66 -7.12 -4.39
C ALA A 202 6.69 -8.22 -3.94
N VAL A 203 5.36 -7.97 -3.97
CA VAL A 203 4.33 -8.90 -3.48
C VAL A 203 4.42 -10.26 -4.19
N HIS A 204 4.71 -10.28 -5.49
CA HIS A 204 4.83 -11.53 -6.23
C HIS A 204 6.00 -12.38 -5.71
N LEU A 205 7.19 -11.78 -5.59
CA LEU A 205 8.40 -12.45 -5.08
C LEU A 205 8.23 -12.92 -3.63
N GLN A 206 7.52 -12.15 -2.81
CA GLN A 206 7.18 -12.51 -1.44
C GLN A 206 6.27 -13.74 -1.34
N ARG A 207 5.24 -13.82 -2.19
CA ARG A 207 4.34 -14.99 -2.26
C ARG A 207 5.11 -16.26 -2.65
N MET A 208 5.95 -16.14 -3.68
CA MET A 208 6.81 -17.25 -4.12
C MET A 208 7.83 -17.64 -3.05
N GLY A 209 8.22 -16.72 -2.17
CA GLY A 209 9.25 -16.95 -1.17
C GLY A 209 10.66 -16.95 -1.77
N THR A 210 10.85 -16.21 -2.87
CA THR A 210 12.13 -16.09 -3.58
C THR A 210 13.24 -15.56 -2.67
N TYR A 211 12.89 -14.65 -1.77
CA TYR A 211 13.80 -14.01 -0.82
C TYR A 211 13.34 -14.24 0.60
N SER A 212 14.30 -14.37 1.51
CA SER A 212 14.05 -14.54 2.94
C SER A 212 13.53 -13.24 3.57
N LYS A 213 12.93 -13.34 4.76
CA LYS A 213 12.54 -12.15 5.54
C LYS A 213 13.74 -11.22 5.83
N SER A 214 14.92 -11.79 6.06
CA SER A 214 16.16 -11.02 6.29
C SER A 214 16.55 -10.22 5.05
N ASP A 215 16.40 -10.78 3.85
CA ASP A 215 16.71 -10.07 2.61
C ASP A 215 15.78 -8.86 2.43
N TRP A 216 14.47 -9.06 2.64
CA TRP A 216 13.51 -7.96 2.60
C TRP A 216 13.77 -6.91 3.69
N LYS A 217 14.30 -7.32 4.85
CA LYS A 217 14.69 -6.41 5.92
C LYS A 217 15.88 -5.55 5.49
N THR A 218 16.84 -6.11 4.78
CA THR A 218 17.97 -5.36 4.19
C THR A 218 17.46 -4.29 3.22
N VAL A 219 16.48 -4.63 2.36
CA VAL A 219 15.85 -3.64 1.46
C VAL A 219 15.17 -2.52 2.27
N ASP A 220 14.38 -2.87 3.29
CA ASP A 220 13.73 -1.89 4.17
C ASP A 220 14.73 -0.96 4.86
N GLU A 221 15.88 -1.48 5.29
CA GLU A 221 16.94 -0.72 5.98
C GLU A 221 17.70 0.21 5.04
N ILE A 222 17.94 -0.20 3.80
CA ILE A 222 18.62 0.63 2.78
C ILE A 222 17.71 1.75 2.27
N LEU A 223 16.43 1.47 2.03
CA LEU A 223 15.50 2.47 1.49
C LEU A 223 15.01 3.47 2.54
N ARG A 224 14.96 3.10 3.82
CA ARG A 224 14.41 3.96 4.87
C ARG A 224 15.11 5.33 4.97
N PRO A 225 16.46 5.44 4.96
CA PRO A 225 17.13 6.74 4.95
C PRO A 225 16.72 7.61 3.75
N GLU A 226 16.55 7.03 2.56
CA GLU A 226 16.16 7.76 1.34
C GLU A 226 14.71 8.23 1.40
N ILE A 227 13.82 7.41 1.97
CA ILE A 227 12.43 7.80 2.23
C ILE A 227 12.37 8.95 3.25
N LYS A 228 13.16 8.88 4.33
CA LYS A 228 13.29 9.98 5.29
C LYS A 228 13.84 11.24 4.61
N ALA A 229 14.86 11.14 3.77
CA ALA A 229 15.41 12.26 3.02
C ALA A 229 14.38 12.91 2.09
N THR A 230 13.55 12.11 1.42
CA THR A 230 12.44 12.58 0.58
C THR A 230 11.45 13.41 1.39
N LEU A 231 11.06 12.92 2.57
CA LEU A 231 10.18 13.61 3.54
C LEU A 231 10.88 14.74 4.30
N ASN A 232 12.14 15.01 4.00
CA ASN A 232 12.99 15.96 4.72
C ASN A 232 13.09 15.65 6.22
N LEU A 233 13.09 14.39 6.64
CA LEU A 233 13.15 13.96 8.05
C LEU A 233 14.59 13.60 8.47
N PRO A 234 14.99 13.88 9.72
CA PRO A 234 16.27 13.39 10.25
C PRO A 234 16.17 11.89 10.67
N GLN A 235 17.29 11.26 11.00
CA GLN A 235 17.32 9.80 11.28
C GLN A 235 16.59 9.44 12.59
N GLU A 236 16.60 10.33 13.57
CA GLU A 236 15.87 10.26 14.83
C GLU A 236 14.34 10.39 14.69
N ALA A 237 13.84 10.69 13.48
CA ALA A 237 12.41 10.68 13.22
C ALA A 237 11.82 9.28 13.44
N SER A 238 10.71 9.24 14.15
CA SER A 238 9.93 8.04 14.44
C SER A 238 9.61 7.24 13.18
N ASN A 239 9.98 5.97 13.16
CA ASN A 239 9.68 5.08 12.04
C ASN A 239 8.17 4.78 11.94
N GLU A 240 7.43 4.91 13.05
CA GLU A 240 5.97 4.77 13.05
C GLU A 240 5.30 5.78 12.11
N TYR A 241 5.89 6.97 11.92
CA TYR A 241 5.40 7.96 10.96
C TYR A 241 5.48 7.50 9.50
N LEU A 242 6.50 6.69 9.17
CA LEU A 242 6.68 6.16 7.82
C LEU A 242 5.70 5.01 7.54
N TYR A 243 5.63 4.07 8.48
CA TYR A 243 4.97 2.78 8.27
C TYR A 243 3.55 2.71 8.85
N GLY A 244 3.10 3.74 9.57
CA GLY A 244 1.76 3.83 10.14
C GLY A 244 0.66 4.14 9.11
N SER A 245 -0.59 4.08 9.54
CA SER A 245 -1.76 4.30 8.69
C SER A 245 -1.87 5.73 8.18
N THR A 246 -2.19 5.89 6.89
CA THR A 246 -2.52 7.19 6.29
C THR A 246 -3.77 7.81 6.89
N LEU A 247 -4.68 6.99 7.45
CA LEU A 247 -5.86 7.48 8.17
C LEU A 247 -5.49 8.19 9.48
N ARG A 248 -4.31 7.88 10.05
CA ARG A 248 -3.74 8.54 11.23
C ARG A 248 -2.65 9.56 10.85
N GLY A 249 -2.65 10.04 9.61
CA GLY A 249 -1.70 11.04 9.10
C GLY A 249 -0.26 10.58 8.89
N CYS A 250 0.00 9.28 8.93
CA CYS A 250 1.30 8.69 8.60
C CYS A 250 1.45 8.50 7.07
N CYS A 251 2.63 8.07 6.61
CA CYS A 251 2.92 7.94 5.17
C CYS A 251 2.38 6.64 4.53
N GLY A 252 2.15 5.60 5.34
CA GLY A 252 1.65 4.30 4.87
C GLY A 252 2.61 3.57 3.93
N ILE A 253 3.92 3.69 4.15
CA ILE A 253 4.92 2.89 3.45
C ILE A 253 4.80 1.43 3.91
N THR A 254 4.80 0.48 2.96
CA THR A 254 4.83 -0.95 3.28
C THR A 254 6.21 -1.35 3.76
N LYS A 255 6.28 -2.10 4.86
CA LYS A 255 7.52 -2.70 5.37
C LYS A 255 7.67 -4.08 4.76
N LEU A 256 8.59 -4.25 3.80
CA LEU A 256 8.69 -5.45 2.96
C LEU A 256 8.95 -6.72 3.77
N ALA A 257 9.75 -6.65 4.84
CA ALA A 257 10.02 -7.82 5.69
C ALA A 257 8.79 -8.29 6.48
N GLU A 258 7.87 -7.38 6.81
CA GLU A 258 6.60 -7.75 7.42
C GLU A 258 5.62 -8.25 6.36
N ASP A 259 5.54 -7.55 5.23
CA ASP A 259 4.65 -7.92 4.12
C ASP A 259 4.99 -9.30 3.54
N SER A 260 6.26 -9.73 3.61
CA SER A 260 6.66 -11.09 3.22
C SER A 260 6.08 -12.17 4.14
N ASP A 261 5.97 -11.92 5.44
CA ASP A 261 5.32 -12.83 6.37
C ASP A 261 3.81 -12.87 6.11
N ILE A 262 3.20 -11.69 5.92
CA ILE A 262 1.77 -11.59 5.61
C ILE A 262 1.46 -12.34 4.30
N ALA A 263 2.32 -12.21 3.29
CA ALA A 263 2.19 -12.91 2.01
C ALA A 263 2.30 -14.44 2.17
N ALA A 264 3.18 -14.93 3.04
CA ALA A 264 3.31 -16.37 3.30
C ALA A 264 2.04 -16.94 3.94
N VAL A 265 1.50 -16.25 4.95
CA VAL A 265 0.25 -16.61 5.62
C VAL A 265 -0.95 -16.57 4.65
N ASP A 266 -1.10 -15.47 3.91
CA ASP A 266 -2.17 -15.29 2.92
C ASP A 266 -2.12 -16.36 1.81
N SER A 267 -0.92 -16.72 1.34
CA SER A 267 -0.76 -17.72 0.28
C SER A 267 -1.13 -19.13 0.77
N ALA A 268 -0.68 -19.53 1.95
CA ALA A 268 -1.08 -20.80 2.56
C ALA A 268 -2.59 -20.87 2.80
N PHE A 269 -3.20 -19.77 3.26
CA PHE A 269 -4.64 -19.71 3.50
C PHE A 269 -5.41 -19.88 2.18
N LYS A 270 -4.92 -19.25 1.10
CA LYS A 270 -5.53 -19.36 -0.23
C LYS A 270 -5.43 -20.75 -0.85
N LEU A 271 -4.37 -21.51 -0.57
CA LEU A 271 -4.24 -22.90 -1.00
C LEU A 271 -5.28 -23.79 -0.30
N LEU A 272 -5.41 -23.66 1.02
CA LEU A 272 -6.37 -24.45 1.80
C LEU A 272 -7.83 -24.00 1.62
N THR A 273 -8.06 -22.80 1.08
CA THR A 273 -9.40 -22.26 0.75
C THR A 273 -9.61 -22.12 -0.76
N SER A 274 -8.92 -22.92 -1.56
CA SER A 274 -9.08 -22.87 -3.01
C SER A 274 -10.52 -23.26 -3.41
N PRO A 275 -11.15 -22.58 -4.39
CA PRO A 275 -12.41 -23.06 -4.96
C PRO A 275 -12.22 -24.37 -5.74
N ASP A 276 -10.98 -24.67 -6.16
CA ASP A 276 -10.62 -25.93 -6.77
C ASP A 276 -10.47 -27.01 -5.68
N GLY A 277 -11.33 -28.03 -5.77
CA GLY A 277 -11.34 -29.16 -4.84
C GLY A 277 -10.09 -30.03 -4.90
N ARG A 278 -9.43 -30.14 -6.05
CA ARG A 278 -8.16 -30.88 -6.18
C ARG A 278 -7.04 -30.14 -5.44
N VAL A 279 -6.88 -28.86 -5.72
CA VAL A 279 -5.87 -28.01 -5.03
C VAL A 279 -6.08 -28.05 -3.52
N THR A 280 -7.34 -27.97 -3.07
CA THR A 280 -7.64 -28.02 -1.64
C THR A 280 -7.28 -29.36 -1.02
N ARG A 281 -7.62 -30.49 -1.67
CA ARG A 281 -7.24 -31.84 -1.19
C ARG A 281 -5.72 -31.99 -1.09
N GLU A 282 -5.01 -31.68 -2.16
CA GLU A 282 -3.54 -31.78 -2.20
C GLU A 282 -2.88 -30.86 -1.15
N ALA A 283 -3.41 -29.65 -0.96
CA ALA A 283 -2.93 -28.73 0.05
C ALA A 283 -3.14 -29.27 1.48
N VAL A 284 -4.32 -29.85 1.75
CA VAL A 284 -4.64 -30.47 3.05
C VAL A 284 -3.75 -31.68 3.30
N ASP A 285 -3.58 -32.56 2.32
CA ASP A 285 -2.74 -33.75 2.46
C ASP A 285 -1.28 -33.37 2.71
N HIS A 286 -0.77 -32.39 1.96
CA HIS A 286 0.60 -31.93 2.12
C HIS A 286 0.85 -31.25 3.48
N VAL A 287 -0.06 -30.38 3.95
CA VAL A 287 0.13 -29.75 5.27
C VAL A 287 0.01 -30.77 6.42
N ARG A 288 -0.85 -31.78 6.28
CA ARG A 288 -0.94 -32.90 7.22
C ARG A 288 0.34 -33.71 7.21
N ASP A 289 0.91 -34.02 6.05
CA ASP A 289 2.16 -34.77 5.97
C ASP A 289 3.34 -34.00 6.55
N VAL A 290 3.45 -32.69 6.29
CA VAL A 290 4.48 -31.84 6.91
C VAL A 290 4.32 -31.82 8.44
N THR A 291 3.09 -31.73 8.94
CA THR A 291 2.80 -31.79 10.38
C THR A 291 3.14 -33.17 10.95
N ARG A 292 2.78 -34.25 10.26
CA ARG A 292 3.09 -35.65 10.61
C ARG A 292 4.59 -35.87 10.76
N ARG A 293 5.38 -35.43 9.77
CA ARG A 293 6.85 -35.53 9.81
C ARG A 293 7.44 -34.76 11.00
N ARG A 294 6.80 -33.67 11.43
CA ARG A 294 7.25 -32.88 12.58
C ARG A 294 6.98 -33.57 13.92
N ILE A 295 5.78 -34.14 14.10
CA ILE A 295 5.35 -34.75 15.38
C ILE A 295 5.61 -36.26 15.46
N GLY A 296 6.03 -36.89 14.36
CA GLY A 296 6.32 -38.34 14.30
C GLY A 296 5.09 -39.26 14.26
N ARG A 297 3.87 -38.72 14.19
CA ARG A 297 2.60 -39.47 14.15
C ARG A 297 1.52 -38.76 13.33
N ILE A 298 0.42 -39.45 13.04
CA ILE A 298 -0.71 -38.87 12.30
C ILE A 298 -1.31 -37.70 13.11
N PRO A 299 -1.40 -36.49 12.54
CA PRO A 299 -1.91 -35.31 13.23
C PRO A 299 -3.44 -35.20 13.18
N SER A 300 -4.02 -34.70 14.26
CA SER A 300 -5.42 -34.22 14.30
C SER A 300 -5.56 -32.87 13.56
N ASN A 301 -6.80 -32.45 13.27
CA ASN A 301 -7.05 -31.13 12.68
C ASN A 301 -6.56 -30.00 13.59
N SER A 302 -6.80 -30.12 14.90
CA SER A 302 -6.32 -29.20 15.92
C SER A 302 -4.80 -29.07 15.95
N GLU A 303 -4.09 -30.19 15.78
CA GLU A 303 -2.63 -30.21 15.72
C GLU A 303 -2.10 -29.55 14.43
N VAL A 304 -2.77 -29.72 13.29
CA VAL A 304 -2.43 -28.99 12.06
C VAL A 304 -2.67 -27.48 12.24
N GLY A 305 -3.76 -27.09 12.89
CA GLY A 305 -4.04 -25.69 13.25
C GLY A 305 -2.98 -25.11 14.18
N SER A 306 -2.60 -25.84 15.22
CA SER A 306 -1.53 -25.48 16.15
C SER A 306 -0.18 -25.37 15.44
N TYR A 307 0.10 -26.31 14.52
CA TYR A 307 1.30 -26.26 13.69
C TYR A 307 1.34 -24.97 12.87
N LEU A 308 0.29 -24.65 12.12
CA LEU A 308 0.21 -23.45 11.29
C LEU A 308 0.21 -22.15 12.11
N SER A 309 -0.24 -22.19 13.37
CA SER A 309 -0.23 -21.06 14.30
C SER A 309 1.15 -20.75 14.87
N GLY A 310 2.16 -21.59 14.62
CA GLY A 310 3.51 -21.40 15.15
C GLY A 310 3.74 -21.96 16.56
N GLU A 311 2.86 -22.84 17.05
CA GLU A 311 2.97 -23.46 18.39
C GLU A 311 4.27 -24.26 18.54
N ASN A 312 5.06 -23.98 19.58
CA ASN A 312 6.33 -24.67 19.85
C ASN A 312 6.27 -25.59 21.08
N GLU A 313 5.19 -25.56 21.84
CA GLU A 313 4.97 -26.41 23.00
C GLU A 313 4.28 -27.74 22.63
N GLY A 314 4.16 -28.62 23.63
CA GLY A 314 3.50 -29.91 23.50
C GLY A 314 4.16 -30.82 22.45
N PRO A 315 3.41 -31.34 21.46
CA PRO A 315 3.93 -32.30 20.47
C PRO A 315 5.00 -31.70 19.54
N PHE A 316 5.24 -30.38 19.59
CA PHE A 316 6.24 -29.68 18.77
C PHE A 316 7.56 -29.40 19.50
N ARG A 317 7.66 -29.76 20.80
CA ARG A 317 8.78 -29.42 21.70
C ARG A 317 10.05 -30.23 21.43
N GLU A 318 9.90 -31.50 21.05
CA GLU A 318 11.00 -32.49 21.02
C GLU A 318 11.79 -32.51 19.69
N THR A 319 11.24 -32.01 18.59
CA THR A 319 11.88 -32.03 17.26
C THR A 319 12.41 -30.65 16.87
N ARG A 320 13.58 -30.25 17.39
CA ARG A 320 14.34 -29.10 16.87
C ARG A 320 15.28 -29.53 15.74
N GLY A 321 14.76 -29.70 14.52
CA GLY A 321 15.62 -29.94 13.34
C GLY A 321 14.91 -30.01 11.99
N GLY A 322 15.57 -29.45 10.96
CA GLY A 322 15.64 -29.96 9.58
C GLY A 322 14.36 -30.14 8.74
N GLY A 323 13.29 -29.37 8.96
CA GLY A 323 12.16 -29.42 8.04
C GLY A 323 12.54 -28.85 6.66
N VAL A 324 12.24 -29.57 5.58
CA VAL A 324 12.37 -29.05 4.21
C VAL A 324 11.61 -27.72 4.10
N ALA A 325 12.27 -26.69 3.58
CA ALA A 325 11.64 -25.40 3.33
C ALA A 325 10.43 -25.60 2.41
N SER A 326 9.25 -25.23 2.88
CA SER A 326 7.99 -25.42 2.17
C SER A 326 7.07 -24.22 2.38
N VAL A 327 5.99 -24.15 1.62
CA VAL A 327 4.95 -23.14 1.82
C VAL A 327 4.38 -23.20 3.26
N TRP A 328 4.29 -24.40 3.84
CA TRP A 328 3.73 -24.63 5.16
C TRP A 328 4.69 -24.22 6.29
N SER A 329 5.97 -24.56 6.18
CA SER A 329 6.96 -24.15 7.17
C SER A 329 7.21 -22.63 7.14
N ARG A 330 7.14 -22.01 5.95
CA ARG A 330 7.11 -20.53 5.82
C ARG A 330 5.88 -19.92 6.49
N ALA A 331 4.69 -20.43 6.19
CA ALA A 331 3.44 -19.93 6.78
C ALA A 331 3.43 -20.09 8.30
N ARG A 332 3.83 -21.24 8.84
CA ARG A 332 3.98 -21.47 10.29
C ARG A 332 4.88 -20.41 10.95
N ASN A 333 6.08 -20.22 10.41
CA ASN A 333 7.05 -19.28 10.97
C ASN A 333 6.54 -17.84 10.89
N ALA A 334 5.87 -17.49 9.79
CA ALA A 334 5.24 -16.19 9.62
C ALA A 334 4.07 -16.00 10.60
N SER A 335 3.18 -16.98 10.76
CA SER A 335 2.07 -16.95 11.72
C SER A 335 2.54 -16.72 13.14
N GLY A 336 3.60 -17.42 13.59
CA GLY A 336 4.16 -17.22 14.93
C GLY A 336 4.68 -15.78 15.14
N ARG A 337 5.32 -15.19 14.12
CA ARG A 337 5.80 -13.80 14.17
C ARG A 337 4.68 -12.77 14.10
N LEU A 338 3.60 -13.06 13.37
CA LEU A 338 2.45 -12.17 13.20
C LEU A 338 1.36 -12.38 14.25
N ALA A 339 1.53 -13.35 15.16
CA ALA A 339 0.50 -13.82 16.08
C ALA A 339 -0.83 -14.14 15.33
N ALA A 340 -0.73 -14.94 14.27
CA ALA A 340 -1.87 -15.42 13.51
C ALA A 340 -2.24 -16.85 13.92
N SER A 341 -3.46 -17.05 14.39
CA SER A 341 -3.94 -18.35 14.86
C SER A 341 -4.82 -19.01 13.81
N TRP A 342 -4.63 -20.31 13.58
CA TRP A 342 -5.34 -21.10 12.58
C TRP A 342 -6.23 -22.12 13.28
N SER A 343 -7.46 -22.31 12.77
CA SER A 343 -8.38 -23.35 13.24
C SER A 343 -8.88 -24.20 12.08
N LEU A 344 -8.74 -25.52 12.22
CA LEU A 344 -9.16 -26.56 11.27
C LEU A 344 -10.18 -27.53 11.88
N ASP A 345 -10.56 -27.37 13.14
CA ASP A 345 -11.54 -28.23 13.82
C ASP A 345 -12.99 -27.99 13.36
N GLY A 346 -13.20 -26.89 12.63
CA GLY A 346 -14.45 -26.56 11.94
C GLY A 346 -14.16 -25.92 10.57
N PRO A 347 -14.99 -24.97 10.10
CA PRO A 347 -14.68 -24.22 8.89
C PRO A 347 -13.31 -23.55 9.03
N LEU A 348 -12.41 -23.85 8.11
CA LEU A 348 -11.05 -23.31 8.10
C LEU A 348 -11.07 -21.79 8.28
N SER A 349 -10.34 -21.33 9.29
CA SER A 349 -10.26 -19.92 9.62
C SER A 349 -8.90 -19.52 10.13
N ILE A 350 -8.59 -18.24 9.94
CA ILE A 350 -7.41 -17.58 10.51
C ILE A 350 -7.86 -16.37 11.31
N THR A 351 -7.36 -16.26 12.54
CA THR A 351 -7.65 -15.18 13.47
C THR A 351 -6.40 -14.34 13.69
N HIS A 352 -6.53 -13.03 13.57
CA HIS A 352 -5.47 -12.08 13.85
C HIS A 352 -6.07 -10.82 14.48
N ALA A 353 -5.52 -10.39 15.62
CA ALA A 353 -5.97 -9.21 16.36
C ALA A 353 -7.50 -9.17 16.59
N GLY A 354 -8.08 -10.30 17.01
CA GLY A 354 -9.53 -10.44 17.25
C GLY A 354 -10.39 -10.56 15.98
N THR A 355 -9.81 -10.43 14.78
CA THR A 355 -10.54 -10.57 13.52
C THR A 355 -10.38 -11.98 12.96
N THR A 356 -11.49 -12.71 12.82
CA THR A 356 -11.52 -14.06 12.24
C THR A 356 -11.93 -14.01 10.76
N MET A 357 -11.07 -14.55 9.90
CA MET A 357 -11.26 -14.61 8.45
C MET A 357 -11.46 -16.05 8.00
N ARG A 358 -12.50 -16.30 7.20
CA ARG A 358 -12.85 -17.61 6.64
C ARG A 358 -12.67 -17.61 5.13
N ALA A 359 -12.99 -18.72 4.46
CA ALA A 359 -12.89 -18.86 3.00
C ALA A 359 -13.57 -17.72 2.21
N LYS A 360 -14.71 -17.19 2.70
CA LYS A 360 -15.39 -16.03 2.09
C LYS A 360 -14.52 -14.76 2.07
N GLN A 361 -13.65 -14.59 3.06
CA GLN A 361 -12.72 -13.46 3.19
C GLN A 361 -11.31 -13.77 2.66
N ARG A 362 -11.12 -14.82 1.85
CA ARG A 362 -9.79 -15.22 1.36
C ARG A 362 -9.01 -14.13 0.62
N ARG A 363 -9.70 -13.13 0.05
CA ARG A 363 -9.06 -11.99 -0.65
C ARG A 363 -8.65 -10.86 0.30
N GLU A 364 -9.16 -10.85 1.53
CA GLU A 364 -8.94 -9.77 2.49
C GLU A 364 -7.81 -10.06 3.49
N VAL A 365 -7.32 -11.31 3.62
CA VAL A 365 -6.34 -11.71 4.65
C VAL A 365 -5.12 -10.79 4.70
N MET A 366 -4.43 -10.63 3.57
CA MET A 366 -3.27 -9.75 3.48
C MET A 366 -3.60 -8.29 3.85
N LYS A 367 -4.74 -7.78 3.40
CA LYS A 367 -5.17 -6.39 3.64
C LYS A 367 -5.49 -6.18 5.12
N THR A 368 -6.27 -7.07 5.73
CA THR A 368 -6.65 -7.01 7.15
C THR A 368 -5.42 -6.97 8.06
N MET A 369 -4.46 -7.88 7.85
CA MET A 369 -3.23 -7.92 8.66
C MET A 369 -2.40 -6.65 8.45
N ARG A 370 -2.21 -6.21 7.20
CA ARG A 370 -1.44 -5.00 6.89
C ARG A 370 -2.07 -3.75 7.51
N ASP A 371 -3.39 -3.62 7.44
CA ASP A 371 -4.12 -2.49 8.00
C ASP A 371 -4.08 -2.49 9.53
N HIS A 372 -4.11 -3.67 10.16
CA HIS A 372 -3.90 -3.81 11.61
C HIS A 372 -2.52 -3.26 12.04
N PHE A 373 -1.42 -3.75 11.45
CA PHE A 373 -0.08 -3.27 11.83
C PHE A 373 0.12 -1.78 11.56
N ARG A 374 -0.47 -1.25 10.47
CA ARG A 374 -0.47 0.19 10.18
C ARG A 374 -1.25 0.99 11.22
N ALA A 375 -2.41 0.48 11.67
CA ALA A 375 -3.21 1.12 12.70
C ALA A 375 -2.47 1.15 14.03
N VAL A 376 -1.89 0.02 14.47
CA VAL A 376 -1.09 -0.08 15.70
C VAL A 376 0.05 0.93 15.69
N ARG A 377 0.86 0.98 14.61
CA ARG A 377 1.95 1.97 14.50
C ARG A 377 1.45 3.41 14.56
N GLY A 378 0.31 3.71 13.94
CA GLY A 378 -0.29 5.03 14.03
C GLY A 378 -0.69 5.41 15.46
N THR A 379 -1.25 4.46 16.23
CA THR A 379 -1.51 4.63 17.67
C THR A 379 -0.21 4.86 18.44
N THR A 380 0.79 4.00 18.25
CA THR A 380 2.10 4.13 18.91
C THR A 380 2.77 5.47 18.61
N LEU A 381 2.65 6.00 17.40
CA LEU A 381 3.15 7.34 17.08
C LEU A 381 2.43 8.41 17.90
N ILE A 382 1.10 8.37 17.92
CA ILE A 382 0.28 9.33 18.66
C ILE A 382 0.65 9.31 20.14
N GLU A 383 0.84 8.14 20.75
CA GLU A 383 1.18 8.01 22.17
C GLU A 383 2.56 8.57 22.55
N LYS A 384 3.46 8.81 21.58
CA LYS A 384 4.81 9.34 21.89
C LYS A 384 4.72 10.73 22.55
N PRO A 385 5.42 10.96 23.67
CA PRO A 385 5.32 12.22 24.42
C PRO A 385 5.71 13.47 23.65
N ASP A 386 6.62 13.37 22.67
CA ASP A 386 7.14 14.50 21.90
C ASP A 386 6.64 14.47 20.45
N GLN A 387 7.15 13.56 19.62
CA GLN A 387 6.81 13.46 18.19
C GLN A 387 5.34 13.07 17.90
N GLY A 388 4.57 12.67 18.92
CA GLY A 388 3.17 12.28 18.81
C GLY A 388 2.15 13.40 19.05
N ARG A 389 2.58 14.54 19.62
CA ARG A 389 1.68 15.62 20.08
C ARG A 389 0.77 16.17 18.99
N ALA A 390 1.36 16.57 17.85
CA ALA A 390 0.59 17.07 16.72
C ALA A 390 -0.15 15.95 15.99
N MET A 391 0.40 14.73 16.02
CA MET A 391 -0.13 13.61 15.25
C MET A 391 -1.51 13.16 15.73
N GLU A 392 -1.85 13.40 17.00
CA GLU A 392 -3.21 13.20 17.51
C GLU A 392 -4.22 14.13 16.80
N CYS A 393 -3.94 15.43 16.75
CA CYS A 393 -4.77 16.43 16.05
C CYS A 393 -4.87 16.10 14.56
N VAL A 394 -3.75 15.73 13.96
CA VAL A 394 -3.66 15.36 12.54
C VAL A 394 -4.52 14.13 12.22
N ALA A 395 -4.60 13.16 13.13
CA ALA A 395 -5.38 11.94 12.97
C ALA A 395 -6.89 12.14 13.17
N ALA A 396 -7.31 13.25 13.79
CA ALA A 396 -8.72 13.54 14.04
C ALA A 396 -9.53 13.73 12.74
N HIS A 397 -8.89 14.19 11.66
CA HIS A 397 -9.59 14.43 10.39
C HIS A 397 -8.71 14.23 9.15
N ALA A 398 -9.26 13.58 8.11
CA ALA A 398 -8.51 13.23 6.90
C ALA A 398 -8.02 14.45 6.09
N ALA A 399 -8.71 15.59 6.19
CA ALA A 399 -8.30 16.82 5.49
C ALA A 399 -6.92 17.35 5.94
N SER A 400 -6.52 17.06 7.17
CA SER A 400 -5.22 17.43 7.75
C SER A 400 -4.02 16.87 6.96
N ASN A 401 -4.24 15.86 6.11
CA ASN A 401 -3.19 15.14 5.37
C ASN A 401 -3.44 15.06 3.87
N HIS A 402 -4.36 15.87 3.33
CA HIS A 402 -4.81 15.73 1.94
C HIS A 402 -3.67 15.85 0.91
N PHE A 403 -2.65 16.65 1.20
CA PHE A 403 -1.49 16.89 0.32
C PHE A 403 -0.48 15.73 0.31
N LEU A 404 -0.55 14.76 1.23
CA LEU A 404 0.46 13.70 1.35
C LEU A 404 0.60 12.88 0.05
N ARG A 405 -0.51 12.61 -0.64
CA ARG A 405 -0.52 11.77 -1.84
C ARG A 405 -0.28 12.57 -3.13
N ALA A 406 -1.00 13.67 -3.30
CA ALA A 406 -1.04 14.38 -4.58
C ALA A 406 -0.23 15.69 -4.59
N GLY A 407 0.14 16.23 -3.42
CA GLY A 407 0.71 17.58 -3.31
C GLY A 407 -0.31 18.70 -3.54
N ASP A 408 -1.60 18.36 -3.70
CA ASP A 408 -2.70 19.31 -3.93
C ASP A 408 -2.61 20.50 -2.96
N PHE A 409 -2.69 21.72 -3.52
CA PHE A 409 -2.77 22.99 -2.78
C PHE A 409 -1.59 23.25 -1.81
N CYS A 410 -0.48 22.52 -1.90
CA CYS A 410 0.64 22.63 -0.98
C CYS A 410 1.93 22.97 -1.74
N ARG A 411 2.61 24.07 -1.37
CA ARG A 411 3.88 24.44 -2.01
C ARG A 411 4.95 23.41 -1.66
N PHE A 412 5.94 23.22 -2.54
CA PHE A 412 7.06 22.30 -2.28
C PHE A 412 7.74 22.54 -0.94
N ALA A 413 7.92 23.81 -0.57
CA ALA A 413 8.56 24.19 0.68
C ALA A 413 7.69 23.86 1.91
N ASP A 414 6.38 24.03 1.80
CA ASP A 414 5.41 23.73 2.87
C ASP A 414 5.35 22.22 3.12
N TRP A 415 5.30 21.43 2.04
CA TRP A 415 5.31 19.97 2.11
C TRP A 415 6.59 19.46 2.79
N ARG A 416 7.77 20.00 2.42
CA ARG A 416 9.05 19.62 3.07
C ARG A 416 9.15 20.06 4.53
N PHE A 417 8.46 21.13 4.91
CA PHE A 417 8.47 21.67 6.27
C PHE A 417 7.56 20.86 7.20
N VAL A 418 6.33 20.58 6.76
CA VAL A 418 5.25 20.10 7.65
C VAL A 418 5.57 18.75 8.31
N HIS A 419 6.29 17.85 7.62
CA HIS A 419 6.70 16.56 8.17
C HIS A 419 7.58 16.70 9.41
N ARG A 420 8.64 17.52 9.33
CA ARG A 420 9.50 17.80 10.50
C ARG A 420 8.75 18.54 11.58
N ALA A 421 7.93 19.52 11.19
CA ALA A 421 7.20 20.36 12.14
C ALA A 421 6.23 19.52 13.00
N ARG A 422 5.46 18.61 12.39
CA ARG A 422 4.52 17.73 13.09
C ARG A 422 5.19 16.73 14.03
N LEU A 423 6.43 16.34 13.74
CA LEU A 423 7.21 15.49 14.64
C LEU A 423 8.03 16.31 15.65
N ASN A 424 7.90 17.64 15.69
CA ASN A 424 8.71 18.53 16.53
C ASN A 424 10.24 18.43 16.29
N LEU A 425 10.64 18.14 15.04
CA LEU A 425 12.03 17.89 14.63
C LEU A 425 12.65 19.04 13.81
N VAL A 426 12.05 20.22 13.86
CA VAL A 426 12.64 21.42 13.24
C VAL A 426 13.77 21.97 14.12
N PRO A 427 14.90 22.41 13.54
CA PRO A 427 16.04 22.88 14.32
C PRO A 427 15.75 24.21 15.01
N LEU A 428 15.43 24.14 16.31
CA LEU A 428 15.27 25.29 17.20
C LEU A 428 16.09 25.09 18.47
N ASN A 429 16.43 26.16 19.18
CA ASN A 429 17.24 26.09 20.39
C ASN A 429 16.53 25.30 21.50
N GLY A 430 15.20 25.27 21.51
CA GLY A 430 14.40 24.53 22.46
C GLY A 430 14.02 23.10 22.04
N SER A 431 14.36 22.64 20.83
CA SER A 431 13.84 21.40 20.24
C SER A 431 14.54 20.12 20.71
N SER A 432 15.56 20.20 21.56
CA SER A 432 16.22 19.02 22.15
C SER A 432 16.60 19.28 23.60
N SER A 433 16.20 18.37 24.50
CA SER A 433 16.61 18.39 25.91
C SER A 433 18.09 18.06 26.12
N TRP A 434 18.75 17.47 25.11
CA TRP A 434 20.13 16.98 25.18
C TRP A 434 21.16 17.93 24.58
N ARG A 435 20.72 18.95 23.81
CA ARG A 435 21.64 19.95 23.25
C ARG A 435 22.07 20.91 24.35
N THR A 436 23.37 20.95 24.62
CA THR A 436 24.01 21.99 25.42
C THR A 436 24.02 23.30 24.64
N GLY A 437 23.58 24.40 25.26
CA GLY A 437 23.54 25.73 24.62
C GLY A 437 22.42 26.63 25.13
N ASP A 438 22.38 27.87 24.64
CA ASP A 438 21.32 28.83 24.95
C ASP A 438 19.98 28.34 24.39
N ARG A 439 19.01 28.12 25.28
CA ARG A 439 17.65 27.64 24.92
C ARG A 439 16.69 28.76 24.60
N ARG A 440 17.10 30.02 24.84
CA ARG A 440 16.25 31.19 24.61
C ARG A 440 15.98 31.38 23.12
N CYS A 441 14.85 32.02 22.84
CA CYS A 441 14.46 32.44 21.51
C CYS A 441 15.50 33.39 20.94
N ARG A 442 16.10 33.01 19.80
CA ARG A 442 17.17 33.78 19.13
C ARG A 442 16.71 35.14 18.60
N ARG A 443 15.41 35.44 18.68
CA ARG A 443 14.79 36.65 18.11
C ARG A 443 14.19 37.56 19.15
N CYS A 444 13.49 37.02 20.14
CA CYS A 444 12.78 37.82 21.15
C CYS A 444 13.23 37.54 22.59
N GLY A 445 14.19 36.63 22.81
CA GLY A 445 14.72 36.35 24.14
C GLY A 445 13.84 35.50 25.06
N ASN A 446 12.67 35.03 24.62
CA ASN A 446 11.81 34.11 25.39
C ASN A 446 12.60 32.91 25.93
N ASN A 447 12.27 32.43 27.13
CA ASN A 447 13.05 31.41 27.86
C ASN A 447 13.30 30.11 27.08
N ILE A 448 12.36 29.71 26.22
CA ILE A 448 12.47 28.50 25.40
C ILE A 448 12.07 28.81 23.96
N GLU A 449 12.97 28.55 23.02
CA GLU A 449 12.68 28.58 21.58
C GLU A 449 12.01 27.27 21.13
N SER A 450 10.77 27.05 21.58
CA SER A 450 9.97 25.93 21.11
C SER A 450 9.28 26.26 19.79
N LEU A 451 8.88 25.23 19.04
CA LEU A 451 8.10 25.45 17.82
C LEU A 451 6.78 26.18 18.12
N ALA A 452 6.08 25.79 19.18
CA ALA A 452 4.88 26.46 19.67
C ALA A 452 5.12 27.95 19.94
N HIS A 453 6.21 28.29 20.62
CA HIS A 453 6.56 29.70 20.83
C HIS A 453 6.77 30.43 19.50
N VAL A 454 7.58 29.88 18.61
CA VAL A 454 7.94 30.53 17.34
C VAL A 454 6.71 30.80 16.47
N VAL A 455 5.79 29.84 16.35
CA VAL A 455 4.69 29.91 15.38
C VAL A 455 3.35 30.39 15.94
N ASN A 456 3.24 30.57 17.25
CA ASN A 456 2.02 31.07 17.91
C ASN A 456 2.23 32.26 18.84
N HIS A 457 3.41 32.42 19.46
CA HIS A 457 3.58 33.36 20.59
C HIS A 457 4.72 34.37 20.43
N CYS A 458 5.60 34.21 19.45
CA CYS A 458 6.70 35.15 19.25
C CYS A 458 6.19 36.46 18.64
N MET A 459 6.08 37.50 19.46
CA MET A 459 5.52 38.82 19.10
C MET A 459 6.20 39.52 17.91
N ARG A 460 7.39 39.06 17.50
CA ARG A 460 8.05 39.53 16.28
C ARG A 460 7.22 39.24 15.01
N TYR A 461 6.41 38.18 15.03
CA TYR A 461 5.67 37.70 13.86
C TYR A 461 4.16 37.97 13.94
N THR A 462 3.71 38.87 14.81
CA THR A 462 2.28 39.22 14.95
C THR A 462 1.61 39.54 13.62
N SER A 463 2.29 40.25 12.72
CA SER A 463 1.76 40.54 11.38
C SER A 463 1.48 39.28 10.55
N LEU A 464 2.33 38.26 10.62
CA LEU A 464 2.12 36.97 9.95
C LEU A 464 1.05 36.12 10.66
N PHE A 465 0.96 36.20 11.99
CA PHE A 465 -0.13 35.56 12.74
C PHE A 465 -1.48 36.13 12.32
N MET A 466 -1.59 37.46 12.19
CA MET A 466 -2.79 38.15 11.71
C MET A 466 -3.10 37.78 10.25
N ALA A 467 -2.10 37.73 9.36
CA ALA A 467 -2.31 37.33 7.97
C ALA A 467 -2.83 35.88 7.86
N ARG A 468 -2.24 34.95 8.62
CA ARG A 468 -2.69 33.56 8.72
C ARG A 468 -4.14 33.47 9.18
N HIS A 469 -4.46 34.18 10.26
CA HIS A 469 -5.80 34.25 10.81
C HIS A 469 -6.82 34.81 9.80
N ASN A 470 -6.51 35.97 9.21
CA ASN A 470 -7.39 36.64 8.25
C ASN A 470 -7.64 35.81 7.00
N SER A 471 -6.69 34.95 6.60
CA SER A 471 -6.89 34.02 5.49
C SER A 471 -8.04 33.03 5.78
N LEU A 472 -8.14 32.52 7.02
CA LEU A 472 -9.25 31.62 7.42
C LEU A 472 -10.59 32.36 7.45
N VAL A 473 -10.61 33.57 7.99
CA VAL A 473 -11.80 34.44 8.02
C VAL A 473 -12.30 34.73 6.61
N ALA A 474 -11.40 35.05 5.68
CA ALA A 474 -11.74 35.26 4.27
C ALA A 474 -12.33 34.00 3.62
N ARG A 475 -11.83 32.80 3.97
CA ARG A 475 -12.39 31.51 3.49
C ARG A 475 -13.80 31.28 4.03
N LEU A 476 -14.04 31.56 5.31
CA LEU A 476 -15.36 31.46 5.94
C LEU A 476 -16.36 32.42 5.29
N LYS A 477 -15.97 33.69 5.10
CA LYS A 477 -16.78 34.70 4.41
C LYS A 477 -17.15 34.24 3.00
N LYS A 478 -16.17 33.78 2.22
CA LYS A 478 -16.43 33.24 0.88
C LYS A 478 -17.33 32.00 0.88
N ALA A 479 -17.24 31.16 1.92
CA ALA A 479 -18.10 29.99 2.05
C ALA A 479 -19.56 30.35 2.36
N ALA A 480 -19.78 31.46 3.06
CA ALA A 480 -21.09 31.98 3.44
C ALA A 480 -21.76 32.82 2.34
N ASP A 481 -20.99 33.22 1.33
CA ASP A 481 -21.42 34.11 0.25
C ASP A 481 -22.68 33.61 -0.45
N GLY A 482 -23.62 34.52 -0.70
CA GLY A 482 -24.94 34.24 -1.27
C GLY A 482 -25.92 33.46 -0.37
N LYS A 483 -25.52 33.04 0.84
CA LYS A 483 -26.41 32.33 1.78
C LYS A 483 -26.64 33.05 3.10
N PHE A 484 -25.64 33.75 3.61
CA PHE A 484 -25.73 34.52 4.84
C PHE A 484 -25.39 35.97 4.56
N GLU A 485 -26.08 36.86 5.26
CA GLU A 485 -25.70 38.27 5.38
C GLU A 485 -24.54 38.39 6.37
N VAL A 486 -23.54 39.20 6.02
CA VAL A 486 -22.44 39.54 6.94
C VAL A 486 -22.89 40.74 7.77
N VAL A 487 -23.30 40.50 9.01
CA VAL A 487 -23.74 41.54 9.96
C VAL A 487 -22.56 42.33 10.49
N SER A 488 -21.43 41.65 10.71
CA SER A 488 -20.20 42.24 11.22
C SER A 488 -18.98 41.46 10.74
N GLU A 489 -17.90 42.19 10.48
CA GLU A 489 -16.58 41.65 10.19
C GLU A 489 -15.53 42.42 10.98
N ASN A 490 -14.83 41.76 11.91
CA ASN A 490 -13.78 42.37 12.72
C ASN A 490 -14.19 43.72 13.33
N GLN A 491 -15.40 43.84 13.87
CA GLN A 491 -15.90 45.08 14.48
C GLN A 491 -16.22 44.86 15.96
N ALA A 492 -15.96 45.88 16.79
CA ALA A 492 -16.31 45.86 18.21
C ALA A 492 -17.84 46.00 18.37
N ILE A 493 -18.47 45.03 19.04
CA ILE A 493 -19.93 44.91 19.19
C ILE A 493 -20.28 44.54 20.64
N GLY A 494 -21.50 44.89 21.05
CA GLY A 494 -22.07 44.58 22.35
C GLY A 494 -21.55 45.49 23.46
N ALA A 495 -22.09 45.31 24.66
CA ALA A 495 -21.75 46.14 25.81
C ALA A 495 -20.27 46.01 26.19
N GLN A 496 -19.70 44.81 26.01
CA GLN A 496 -18.30 44.50 26.30
C GLN A 496 -17.33 44.93 25.19
N ARG A 497 -17.83 45.50 24.07
CA ARG A 497 -17.03 45.87 22.88
C ARG A 497 -16.13 44.73 22.36
N LEU A 498 -16.63 43.50 22.43
CA LEU A 498 -15.95 42.32 21.92
C LEU A 498 -15.85 42.37 20.39
N ARG A 499 -14.80 41.76 19.83
CA ARG A 499 -14.50 41.82 18.40
C ARG A 499 -14.46 40.40 17.79
N PRO A 500 -15.62 39.77 17.56
CA PRO A 500 -15.67 38.51 16.80
C PRO A 500 -15.24 38.76 15.35
N ASP A 501 -14.71 37.72 14.72
CA ASP A 501 -14.21 37.84 13.35
C ASP A 501 -15.34 38.01 12.34
N LEU A 502 -16.41 37.22 12.50
CA LEU A 502 -17.60 37.27 11.66
C LEU A 502 -18.87 37.08 12.50
N ILE A 503 -19.87 37.91 12.24
CA ILE A 503 -21.25 37.63 12.62
C ILE A 503 -22.06 37.45 11.34
N LEU A 504 -22.62 36.26 11.14
CA LEU A 504 -23.39 35.90 9.96
C LEU A 504 -24.85 35.69 10.32
N ARG A 505 -25.77 36.15 9.46
CA ARG A 505 -27.22 36.01 9.68
C ARG A 505 -27.94 35.44 8.47
N ARG A 506 -28.91 34.55 8.71
CA ARG A 506 -29.82 34.03 7.69
C ARG A 506 -31.17 33.72 8.32
N GLY A 507 -32.19 34.52 8.02
CA GLY A 507 -33.50 34.39 8.65
C GLY A 507 -33.39 34.52 10.17
N THR A 508 -33.83 33.49 10.90
CA THR A 508 -33.78 33.40 12.37
C THR A 508 -32.50 32.77 12.91
N THR A 509 -31.48 32.53 12.08
CA THR A 509 -30.20 31.98 12.55
C THR A 509 -29.12 33.05 12.52
N THR A 510 -28.45 33.25 13.66
CA THR A 510 -27.25 34.10 13.79
C THR A 510 -26.06 33.29 14.28
N LEU A 511 -24.93 33.39 13.58
CA LEU A 511 -23.69 32.68 13.88
C LEU A 511 -22.63 33.69 14.28
N ILE A 512 -22.09 33.57 15.50
CA ILE A 512 -20.90 34.31 15.95
C ILE A 512 -19.71 33.39 15.72
N ILE A 513 -18.82 33.76 14.80
CA ILE A 513 -17.70 32.91 14.37
C ILE A 513 -16.40 33.63 14.71
N ASP A 514 -15.49 32.89 15.34
CA ASP A 514 -14.16 33.36 15.68
C ASP A 514 -13.14 32.26 15.34
N ALA A 515 -12.20 32.59 14.45
CA ALA A 515 -11.20 31.69 13.93
C ALA A 515 -10.03 31.62 14.91
N THR A 516 -9.76 30.45 15.46
CA THR A 516 -8.64 30.25 16.39
C THR A 516 -7.62 29.30 15.78
N VAL A 517 -6.34 29.69 15.84
CA VAL A 517 -5.21 28.90 15.32
C VAL A 517 -4.30 28.45 16.47
N PRO A 518 -4.74 27.50 17.32
CA PRO A 518 -3.92 27.00 18.42
C PRO A 518 -2.72 26.19 17.90
N PHE A 519 -1.72 25.96 18.74
CA PHE A 519 -0.64 25.04 18.42
C PHE A 519 -1.14 23.59 18.51
N ASP A 520 -0.68 22.72 17.60
CA ASP A 520 -1.09 21.31 17.50
C ASP A 520 -0.44 20.49 18.62
N ASN A 521 -0.96 20.66 19.83
CA ASN A 521 -0.48 19.97 21.03
C ASN A 521 -1.62 19.19 21.66
N ARG A 522 -1.88 18.00 21.09
CA ARG A 522 -2.97 17.11 21.50
C ARG A 522 -4.36 17.71 21.22
N MET A 523 -5.38 16.87 21.21
CA MET A 523 -6.77 17.34 21.03
C MET A 523 -7.23 18.28 22.14
N LYS A 524 -6.69 18.09 23.35
CA LYS A 524 -6.97 18.95 24.51
C LYS A 524 -6.73 20.45 24.22
N ALA A 525 -5.69 20.81 23.47
CA ALA A 525 -5.44 22.20 23.13
C ALA A 525 -6.52 22.81 22.21
N PHE A 526 -7.20 21.99 21.41
CA PHE A 526 -8.32 22.45 20.57
C PHE A 526 -9.59 22.59 21.42
N GLU A 527 -9.83 21.65 22.33
CA GLU A 527 -10.95 21.70 23.29
C GLU A 527 -10.86 22.94 24.18
N GLU A 528 -9.69 23.18 24.80
CA GLU A 528 -9.42 24.35 25.65
C GLU A 528 -9.62 25.65 24.86
N ALA A 529 -9.08 25.76 23.64
CA ALA A 529 -9.26 26.93 22.79
C ALA A 529 -10.74 27.15 22.40
N ALA A 530 -11.49 26.09 22.15
CA ALA A 530 -12.91 26.17 21.81
C ALA A 530 -13.76 26.63 23.02
N ASP A 531 -13.44 26.12 24.21
CA ASP A 531 -14.15 26.46 25.44
C ASP A 531 -13.88 27.91 25.88
N GLU A 532 -12.62 28.36 25.81
CA GLU A 532 -12.25 29.75 26.05
C GLU A 532 -13.00 30.68 25.08
N ASN A 533 -13.10 30.30 23.81
CA ASN A 533 -13.80 31.08 22.78
C ASN A 533 -15.30 31.17 23.06
N ARG A 534 -15.95 30.04 23.38
CA ARG A 534 -17.37 30.02 23.77
C ARG A 534 -17.62 30.88 25.01
N ALA A 535 -16.80 30.74 26.04
CA ALA A 535 -16.91 31.51 27.27
C ALA A 535 -16.75 33.02 27.01
N LYS A 536 -15.78 33.41 26.17
CA LYS A 536 -15.53 34.81 25.78
C LYS A 536 -16.75 35.47 25.14
N TYR A 537 -17.49 34.76 24.29
CA TYR A 537 -18.61 35.34 23.53
C TYR A 537 -20.01 35.01 24.08
N GLU A 538 -20.12 34.32 25.22
CA GLU A 538 -21.43 33.90 25.75
C GLU A 538 -22.34 35.08 26.13
N GLU A 539 -21.79 36.14 26.73
CA GLU A 539 -22.60 37.32 27.06
C GLU A 539 -23.05 38.05 25.79
N LEU A 540 -22.16 38.21 24.80
CA LEU A 540 -22.53 38.77 23.49
C LEU A 540 -23.61 37.92 22.79
N ARG A 541 -23.54 36.59 22.91
CA ARG A 541 -24.57 35.68 22.38
C ARG A 541 -25.93 35.96 23.01
N LYS A 542 -25.98 36.16 24.33
CA LYS A 542 -27.22 36.51 25.06
C LYS A 542 -27.76 37.88 24.66
N GLU A 543 -26.88 38.88 24.52
CA GLU A 543 -27.25 40.23 24.05
C GLU A 543 -27.94 40.17 22.67
N ILE A 544 -27.29 39.53 21.69
CA ILE A 544 -27.85 39.39 20.32
C ILE A 544 -29.15 38.57 20.32
N ALA A 545 -29.26 37.55 21.17
CA ALA A 545 -30.46 36.73 21.30
C ALA A 545 -31.65 37.49 21.93
N ALA A 546 -31.38 38.50 22.76
CA ALA A 546 -32.41 39.36 23.31
C ALA A 546 -32.94 40.39 22.28
N GLU A 547 -32.06 40.86 21.39
CA GLU A 547 -32.40 41.86 20.37
C GLU A 547 -33.03 41.26 19.10
N HIS A 548 -32.78 39.99 18.82
CA HIS A 548 -33.22 39.34 17.58
C HIS A 548 -33.90 37.99 17.83
N PRO A 549 -35.10 37.75 17.25
CA PRO A 549 -35.78 36.48 17.40
C PRO A 549 -35.05 35.39 16.62
N GLY A 550 -34.66 34.31 17.31
CA GLY A 550 -34.07 33.13 16.68
C GLY A 550 -32.93 32.46 17.44
N GLU A 551 -32.25 31.54 16.78
CA GLU A 551 -31.10 30.81 17.33
C GLU A 551 -29.81 31.61 17.13
N VAL A 552 -29.10 31.88 18.22
CA VAL A 552 -27.78 32.52 18.22
C VAL A 552 -26.75 31.55 18.78
N THR A 553 -25.75 31.21 17.98
CA THR A 553 -24.74 30.21 18.33
C THR A 553 -23.33 30.77 18.17
N VAL A 554 -22.46 30.49 19.15
CA VAL A 554 -21.02 30.76 19.06
C VAL A 554 -20.33 29.54 18.45
N PHE A 555 -19.60 29.75 17.36
CA PHE A 555 -18.85 28.74 16.64
C PHE A 555 -17.35 29.07 16.62
N PRO A 556 -16.57 28.50 17.54
CA PRO A 556 -15.11 28.52 17.44
C PRO A 556 -14.70 27.74 16.18
N PHE A 557 -13.97 28.38 15.29
CA PHE A 557 -13.46 27.74 14.07
C PHE A 557 -11.97 27.45 14.22
N ILE A 558 -11.63 26.17 14.44
CA ILE A 558 -10.28 25.78 14.88
C ILE A 558 -9.50 25.10 13.77
N VAL A 559 -8.35 25.67 13.39
CA VAL A 559 -7.37 25.00 12.55
C VAL A 559 -6.02 25.10 13.24
N GLY A 560 -5.40 23.96 13.56
CA GLY A 560 -4.09 23.93 14.20
C GLY A 560 -3.01 24.56 13.34
N SER A 561 -2.07 25.27 13.97
CA SER A 561 -0.89 25.91 13.35
C SER A 561 -0.10 25.02 12.37
N LEU A 562 -0.09 23.70 12.55
CA LEU A 562 0.60 22.69 11.72
C LEU A 562 -0.36 22.01 10.73
N GLY A 563 -1.54 22.60 10.53
CA GLY A 563 -2.53 22.20 9.54
C GLY A 563 -3.44 21.05 9.97
N SER A 564 -3.73 20.91 11.26
CA SER A 564 -4.76 19.95 11.72
C SER A 564 -6.14 20.59 11.69
N TRP A 565 -7.10 19.89 11.10
CA TRP A 565 -8.49 20.31 11.05
C TRP A 565 -9.28 19.74 12.23
N ASP A 566 -9.92 20.61 13.01
CA ASP A 566 -10.86 20.18 14.05
C ASP A 566 -12.16 19.63 13.42
N PRO A 567 -12.55 18.38 13.70
CA PRO A 567 -13.84 17.84 13.26
C PRO A 567 -15.06 18.68 13.66
N ALA A 568 -15.01 19.43 14.77
CA ALA A 568 -16.13 20.28 15.22
C ALA A 568 -16.51 21.36 14.19
N ASN A 569 -15.53 21.83 13.40
CA ASN A 569 -15.76 22.79 12.32
C ASN A 569 -16.76 22.28 11.27
N ASP A 570 -16.92 20.97 11.11
CA ASP A 570 -17.79 20.41 10.08
C ASP A 570 -19.26 20.74 10.31
N VAL A 571 -19.66 21.01 11.56
CA VAL A 571 -21.01 21.50 11.86
C VAL A 571 -21.23 22.86 11.19
N LEU A 572 -20.30 23.80 11.41
CA LEU A 572 -20.35 25.13 10.81
C LEU A 572 -20.26 25.06 9.28
N VAL A 573 -19.25 24.38 8.74
CA VAL A 573 -19.00 24.35 7.28
C VAL A 573 -20.18 23.76 6.50
N ARG A 574 -20.90 22.78 7.08
CA ARG A 574 -22.13 22.23 6.50
C ARG A 574 -23.26 23.25 6.41
N GLN A 575 -23.33 24.20 7.34
CA GLN A 575 -24.33 25.28 7.30
C GLN A 575 -23.96 26.34 6.24
N LEU A 576 -22.67 26.65 6.12
CA LEU A 576 -22.19 27.72 5.24
C LEU A 576 -22.26 27.34 3.75
N CYS A 577 -21.81 26.14 3.34
CA CYS A 577 -21.55 25.87 1.92
C CYS A 577 -22.01 24.48 1.45
N SER A 578 -21.85 24.19 0.15
CA SER A 578 -22.17 22.87 -0.42
C SER A 578 -21.15 21.82 0.03
N ARG A 579 -21.52 20.52 -0.01
CA ARG A 579 -20.60 19.42 0.35
C ARG A 579 -19.32 19.41 -0.50
N ALA A 580 -19.44 19.75 -1.78
CA ALA A 580 -18.30 19.83 -2.71
C ALA A 580 -17.34 20.96 -2.32
N TYR A 581 -17.87 22.16 -2.05
CA TYR A 581 -17.06 23.29 -1.62
C TYR A 581 -16.46 23.07 -0.23
N ALA A 582 -17.21 22.47 0.71
CA ALA A 582 -16.69 22.10 2.03
C ALA A 582 -15.44 21.23 1.93
N LYS A 583 -15.42 20.23 1.03
CA LYS A 583 -14.25 19.38 0.80
C LYS A 583 -13.05 20.20 0.30
N LEU A 584 -13.26 21.15 -0.60
CA LEU A 584 -12.21 22.03 -1.11
C LEU A 584 -11.72 23.00 -0.03
N MET A 585 -12.63 23.67 0.66
CA MET A 585 -12.35 24.65 1.71
C MET A 585 -11.47 24.07 2.81
N ARG A 586 -11.78 22.86 3.31
CA ARG A 586 -10.94 22.19 4.32
C ARG A 586 -9.49 22.03 3.87
N LYS A 587 -9.29 21.61 2.61
CA LYS A 587 -7.94 21.45 2.03
C LYS A 587 -7.21 22.80 1.98
N LEU A 588 -7.89 23.84 1.49
CA LEU A 588 -7.32 25.18 1.36
C LEU A 588 -6.94 25.77 2.73
N CYS A 589 -7.84 25.73 3.72
CA CYS A 589 -7.56 26.22 5.08
C CYS A 589 -6.34 25.50 5.69
N VAL A 590 -6.27 24.17 5.57
CA VAL A 590 -5.13 23.38 6.06
C VAL A 590 -3.83 23.82 5.40
N SER A 591 -3.81 23.94 4.07
CA SER A 591 -2.59 24.28 3.34
C SER A 591 -2.15 25.74 3.56
N GLU A 592 -3.10 26.67 3.63
CA GLU A 592 -2.80 28.09 3.89
C GLU A 592 -2.16 28.26 5.28
N VAL A 593 -2.74 27.62 6.31
CA VAL A 593 -2.19 27.66 7.67
C VAL A 593 -0.77 27.08 7.71
N ILE A 594 -0.52 25.95 7.05
CA ILE A 594 0.83 25.40 6.93
C ILE A 594 1.76 26.39 6.22
N GLY A 595 1.31 27.02 5.13
CA GLY A 595 2.10 27.97 4.36
C GLY A 595 2.55 29.17 5.19
N TYR A 596 1.63 29.82 5.91
CA TYR A 596 1.97 30.92 6.81
C TYR A 596 2.87 30.48 7.97
N THR A 597 2.59 29.33 8.57
CA THR A 597 3.43 28.79 9.66
C THR A 597 4.85 28.50 9.19
N ARG A 598 5.01 27.96 7.98
CA ARG A 598 6.31 27.75 7.34
C ARG A 598 7.04 29.07 7.10
N ASP A 599 6.32 30.11 6.69
CA ASP A 599 6.90 31.43 6.42
C ASP A 599 7.36 32.11 7.71
N VAL A 600 6.58 32.03 8.80
CA VAL A 600 7.02 32.42 10.16
C VAL A 600 8.30 31.69 10.54
N TYR A 601 8.31 30.37 10.40
CA TYR A 601 9.48 29.56 10.74
C TYR A 601 10.71 29.93 9.89
N THR A 602 10.53 30.16 8.59
CA THR A 602 11.62 30.52 7.68
C THR A 602 12.20 31.89 8.00
N GLU A 603 11.36 32.89 8.26
CA GLU A 603 11.79 34.21 8.72
C GLU A 603 12.51 34.12 10.06
N HIS A 604 12.02 33.25 10.96
CA HIS A 604 12.65 33.04 12.26
C HIS A 604 14.06 32.47 12.15
N ILE A 605 14.26 31.46 11.32
CA ILE A 605 15.57 30.83 11.13
C ILE A 605 16.51 31.76 10.35
N SER A 606 16.07 32.31 9.22
CA SER A 606 16.93 33.08 8.31
C SER A 606 17.17 34.52 8.77
N GLY A 607 16.21 35.13 9.47
CA GLY A 607 16.20 36.56 9.78
C GLY A 607 15.78 37.44 8.61
N VAL A 608 15.48 36.84 7.46
CA VAL A 608 15.02 37.52 6.25
C VAL A 608 13.51 37.40 6.16
N ARG A 609 12.84 38.53 5.91
CA ARG A 609 11.39 38.58 5.82
C ARG A 609 10.89 37.63 4.72
N ALA A 610 10.03 36.70 5.09
CA ALA A 610 9.44 35.77 4.13
C ALA A 610 8.43 36.53 3.25
N ARG A 611 8.56 36.44 1.92
CA ARG A 611 7.52 36.90 1.00
C ARG A 611 6.52 35.76 0.85
N HIS A 612 5.29 35.97 1.34
CA HIS A 612 4.21 35.05 1.05
C HIS A 612 3.83 35.20 -0.43
N GLY A 613 4.04 34.14 -1.20
CA GLY A 613 3.70 34.03 -2.61
C GLY A 613 2.77 32.87 -2.85
#